data_AF-A0A6G2KHS5-F1
#
_entry.id   AF-A0A6G2KHS5-F1
#
_cell.length_a   1.000
_cell.length_b   1.000
_cell.length_c   1.000
_cell.angle_alpha   90.00
_cell.angle_beta   90.00
_cell.angle_gamma   90.00
#
_symmetry.space_group_name_H-M   'P 1'
#
loop_
_entity.id
_entity.type
_entity.pdbx_description
1 polymer ?
#
loop_
_entity_poly.entity_id
_entity_poly.type
_entity_poly.pdbx_seq_one_letter_code
_entity_poly.pdbx_strand_id
1 'polypeptide(L)'
;MYEQKNPYDMYTIHESKPRDKNPLHNNQMESWNGNTFRLREQAFRGLKKMDSAMLTGIRIYHNFLYPHSSIGYDTPAERAGLYVEGVDKLKVLIQNAALYVK
;
A
#
# COMPACT_ATOMS: atom_id res chain seq x y z
N MET A 1 19.76 10.76 -50.27
CA MET A 1 18.41 10.94 -49.66
C MET A 1 18.10 9.63 -48.96
N TYR A 2 17.82 9.64 -47.65
CA TYR A 2 17.65 8.40 -46.89
C TYR A 2 16.31 7.75 -47.25
N GLU A 3 16.38 6.50 -47.69
CA GLU A 3 15.24 5.66 -48.04
C GLU A 3 14.49 5.24 -46.76
N GLN A 4 13.18 5.48 -46.71
CA GLN A 4 12.36 5.02 -45.59
C GLN A 4 12.30 3.49 -45.61
N LYS A 5 12.74 2.87 -44.51
CA LYS A 5 12.88 1.41 -44.34
C LYS A 5 11.55 0.63 -44.25
N ASN A 6 10.39 1.24 -44.51
CA ASN A 6 9.11 0.55 -44.40
C ASN A 6 8.36 0.58 -45.75
N PRO A 7 8.25 -0.56 -46.46
CA PRO A 7 7.58 -0.64 -47.76
C PRO A 7 6.05 -0.56 -47.68
N TYR A 8 5.49 -0.62 -46.48
CA TYR A 8 4.06 -0.42 -46.22
C TYR A 8 3.93 0.73 -45.26
N ASP A 9 3.31 1.81 -45.69
CA ASP A 9 3.17 3.11 -45.02
C ASP A 9 2.31 3.02 -43.73
N MET A 10 2.71 2.16 -42.80
CA MET A 10 2.03 1.88 -41.54
C MET A 10 2.84 2.52 -40.42
N TYR A 11 2.20 3.43 -39.69
CA TYR A 11 2.72 4.02 -38.49
C TYR A 11 3.18 2.93 -37.51
N THR A 12 4.47 2.88 -37.18
CA THR A 12 4.97 2.04 -36.09
C THR A 12 4.43 2.61 -34.77
N ILE A 13 3.36 2.02 -34.25
CA ILE A 13 2.80 2.37 -32.94
C ILE A 13 3.71 1.73 -31.88
N HIS A 14 4.39 2.54 -31.08
CA HIS A 14 5.19 2.04 -29.97
C HIS A 14 4.26 1.62 -28.82
N GLU A 15 3.83 0.36 -28.80
CA GLU A 15 3.04 -0.18 -27.68
C GLU A 15 3.95 -0.70 -26.56
N SER A 16 3.74 -0.20 -25.34
CA SER A 16 4.61 -0.48 -24.17
C SER A 16 4.30 -1.78 -23.42
N LYS A 17 3.39 -2.63 -23.90
CA LYS A 17 2.82 -3.73 -23.09
C LYS A 17 3.05 -5.12 -23.69
N PRO A 18 3.51 -6.10 -22.89
CA PRO A 18 3.40 -7.52 -23.24
C PRO A 18 1.92 -7.91 -23.37
N ARG A 19 1.58 -8.68 -24.41
CA ARG A 19 0.22 -9.13 -24.73
C ARG A 19 -0.21 -10.32 -23.86
N ASP A 20 -0.20 -10.15 -22.54
CA ASP A 20 -0.82 -11.13 -21.63
C ASP A 20 -2.31 -10.82 -21.49
N LYS A 21 -3.15 -11.86 -21.58
CA LYS A 21 -4.63 -11.74 -21.56
C LYS A 21 -5.19 -11.17 -20.25
N ASN A 22 -4.34 -11.07 -19.22
CA ASN A 22 -4.60 -10.42 -17.95
C ASN A 22 -3.31 -9.70 -17.53
N PRO A 23 -3.11 -8.42 -17.86
CA PRO A 23 -1.99 -7.68 -17.31
C PRO A 23 -2.20 -7.59 -15.80
N LEU A 24 -1.44 -8.38 -15.03
CA LEU A 24 -1.42 -8.29 -13.58
C LEU A 24 -0.91 -6.90 -13.20
N HIS A 25 -1.83 -6.00 -12.89
CA HIS A 25 -1.52 -4.61 -12.63
C HIS A 25 -1.12 -4.46 -11.16
N ASN A 26 0.19 -4.28 -10.92
CA ASN A 26 0.79 -4.18 -9.59
C ASN A 26 0.53 -2.82 -8.89
N ASN A 27 -0.23 -1.92 -9.52
CA ASN A 27 -0.31 -0.54 -9.08
C ASN A 27 -0.89 -0.36 -7.68
N GLN A 28 -1.71 -1.30 -7.20
CA GLN A 28 -2.18 -1.26 -5.81
C GLN A 28 -1.04 -1.45 -4.82
N MET A 29 -0.14 -2.41 -5.06
CA MET A 29 1.03 -2.65 -4.22
C MET A 29 2.07 -1.54 -4.37
N GLU A 30 2.26 -1.00 -5.58
CA GLU A 30 3.16 0.15 -5.80
C GLU A 30 2.66 1.40 -5.06
N SER A 31 1.35 1.67 -5.11
CA SER A 31 0.71 2.75 -4.36
C SER A 31 0.81 2.53 -2.85
N TRP A 32 0.62 1.28 -2.38
CA TRP A 32 0.76 0.96 -0.96
C TRP A 32 2.21 1.17 -0.47
N ASN A 33 3.19 0.67 -1.21
CA ASN A 33 4.61 0.83 -0.88
C ASN A 33 5.05 2.30 -0.92
N GLY A 34 4.72 3.01 -2.00
CA GLY A 34 5.17 4.38 -2.23
C GLY A 34 4.34 5.44 -1.52
N ASN A 35 3.04 5.50 -1.80
CA ASN A 35 2.17 6.57 -1.31
C ASN A 35 1.77 6.36 0.16
N THR A 36 1.51 5.12 0.56
CA THR A 36 1.03 4.86 1.92
C THR A 36 2.18 4.67 2.91
N PHE A 37 3.06 3.70 2.67
CA PHE A 37 4.06 3.28 3.64
C PHE A 37 5.28 4.20 3.64
N ARG A 38 5.86 4.47 2.47
CA ARG A 38 7.08 5.29 2.36
C ARG A 38 6.88 6.74 2.79
N LEU A 39 5.76 7.38 2.48
CA LEU A 39 5.49 8.75 2.95
C LEU A 39 5.40 8.84 4.48
N ARG A 40 4.84 7.82 5.13
CA ARG A 40 4.75 7.76 6.60
C ARG A 40 6.11 7.45 7.23
N GLU A 41 6.85 6.52 6.66
CA GLU A 41 8.23 6.21 7.07
C GLU A 41 9.14 7.45 6.97
N GLN A 42 9.00 8.23 5.89
CA GLN A 42 9.82 9.43 5.66
C GLN A 42 9.71 10.45 6.78
N ALA A 43 8.55 10.57 7.44
CA ALA A 43 8.34 11.47 8.57
C ALA A 43 9.29 11.18 9.75
N PHE A 44 9.71 9.92 9.91
CA PHE A 44 10.62 9.49 10.98
C PHE A 44 12.11 9.74 10.67
N ARG A 45 12.43 10.43 9.57
CA ARG A 45 13.75 10.98 9.19
C ARG A 45 14.94 10.31 9.89
N GLY A 46 15.51 9.27 9.27
CA GLY A 46 16.71 8.60 9.80
C GLY A 46 16.43 7.24 10.43
N LEU A 47 15.28 6.63 10.14
CA LEU A 47 15.05 5.22 10.41
C LEU A 47 16.05 4.36 9.59
N LYS A 48 17.17 3.99 10.20
CA LYS A 48 18.24 3.20 9.55
C LYS A 48 18.10 1.70 9.78
N LYS A 49 17.23 1.28 10.70
CA LYS A 49 16.99 -0.13 11.03
C LYS A 49 15.79 -0.64 10.25
N MET A 50 16.00 -1.73 9.51
CA MET A 50 14.97 -2.41 8.72
C MET A 50 13.92 -3.10 9.61
N ASP A 51 14.33 -3.53 10.81
CA ASP A 51 13.44 -4.11 11.81
C ASP A 51 13.26 -3.12 12.96
N SER A 52 12.47 -2.09 12.71
CA SER A 52 12.11 -1.12 13.74
C SER A 52 10.65 -1.30 14.14
N ALA A 53 10.38 -1.25 15.43
CA ALA A 53 9.03 -1.21 15.98
C ALA A 53 8.18 -0.08 15.37
N MET A 54 8.80 1.00 14.87
CA MET A 54 8.10 2.09 14.19
C MET A 54 7.44 1.65 12.88
N LEU A 55 8.10 0.77 12.10
CA LEU A 55 7.53 0.24 10.85
C LEU A 55 6.27 -0.58 11.14
N THR A 56 6.32 -1.40 12.19
CA THR A 56 5.16 -2.16 12.68
C THR A 56 4.07 -1.22 13.19
N GLY A 57 4.45 -0.19 13.95
CA GLY A 57 3.52 0.84 14.44
C GLY A 57 2.77 1.56 13.31
N ILE A 58 3.46 1.93 12.22
CA ILE A 58 2.82 2.55 11.04
C ILE A 58 1.76 1.63 10.43
N ARG A 59 2.05 0.33 10.33
CA ARG A 59 1.09 -0.66 9.81
C ARG A 59 -0.14 -0.79 10.70
N ILE A 60 0.07 -0.89 12.02
CA ILE A 60 -1.03 -0.95 13.00
C ILE A 60 -1.88 0.31 12.92
N TYR A 61 -1.24 1.47 12.89
CA TYR A 61 -1.93 2.76 12.80
C TYR A 61 -2.77 2.88 11.53
N HIS A 62 -2.23 2.49 10.37
CA HIS A 62 -2.96 2.53 9.10
C HIS A 62 -4.13 1.55 9.08
N ASN A 63 -3.96 0.34 9.61
CA ASN A 63 -4.97 -0.71 9.50
C ASN A 63 -6.10 -0.59 10.52
N PHE A 64 -5.81 -0.16 11.75
CA PHE A 64 -6.77 -0.26 12.88
C PHE A 64 -7.20 1.08 13.48
N LEU A 65 -6.44 2.16 13.29
CA LEU A 65 -6.69 3.43 13.98
C LEU A 65 -7.13 4.55 13.04
N TYR A 66 -6.58 4.62 11.83
CA TYR A 66 -6.87 5.70 10.90
C TYR A 66 -8.05 5.35 9.97
N PRO A 67 -9.18 6.09 10.04
CA PRO A 67 -10.28 5.88 9.12
C PRO A 67 -9.97 6.48 7.73
N HIS A 68 -10.46 5.83 6.68
CA HIS A 68 -10.19 6.26 5.30
C HIS A 68 -11.49 6.63 4.58
N SER A 69 -11.56 7.86 4.07
CA SER A 69 -12.76 8.36 3.39
C SER A 69 -13.10 7.59 2.11
N SER A 70 -12.11 7.02 1.42
CA SER A 70 -12.32 6.19 0.22
C SER A 70 -13.08 4.90 0.51
N ILE A 71 -13.10 4.47 1.78
CA ILE A 71 -13.80 3.28 2.23
C ILE A 71 -14.88 3.61 3.25
N GLY A 72 -15.57 4.75 3.09
CA GLY A 72 -16.74 5.08 3.90
C GLY A 72 -16.43 5.44 5.35
N TYR A 73 -15.22 5.94 5.63
CA TYR A 73 -14.70 6.22 6.97
C TYR A 73 -14.47 4.99 7.85
N ASP A 74 -14.50 3.79 7.26
CA ASP A 74 -14.02 2.58 7.89
C ASP A 74 -12.49 2.55 7.91
N THR A 75 -11.93 1.74 8.80
CA THR A 75 -10.52 1.34 8.73
C THR A 75 -10.34 0.13 7.80
N PRO A 76 -9.15 -0.08 7.21
CA PRO A 76 -8.89 -1.24 6.37
C PRO A 76 -9.13 -2.58 7.08
N ALA A 77 -8.85 -2.65 8.39
CA ALA A 77 -9.12 -3.84 9.20
C ALA A 77 -10.63 -4.11 9.34
N GLU A 78 -11.44 -3.09 9.61
CA GLU A 78 -12.89 -3.24 9.72
C GLU A 78 -13.51 -3.71 8.40
N ARG A 79 -13.02 -3.18 7.27
CA ARG A 79 -13.45 -3.64 5.94
C ARG A 79 -13.02 -5.07 5.62
N ALA A 80 -11.92 -5.54 6.22
CA ALA A 80 -11.50 -6.94 6.16
C ALA A 80 -12.23 -7.85 7.15
N GLY A 81 -13.18 -7.31 7.94
CA GLY A 81 -13.94 -8.06 8.96
C GLY A 81 -13.22 -8.22 10.31
N LEU A 82 -12.11 -7.49 10.52
CA LEU A 82 -11.38 -7.45 11.79
C LEU A 82 -11.82 -6.24 12.61
N TYR A 83 -12.70 -6.48 13.58
CA TYR A 83 -13.24 -5.42 14.43
C TYR A 83 -12.46 -5.32 15.74
N VAL A 84 -12.17 -4.08 16.16
CA VAL A 84 -11.64 -3.77 17.49
C VAL A 84 -12.76 -3.16 18.30
N GLU A 85 -13.35 -3.96 19.18
CA GLU A 85 -14.49 -3.55 19.99
C GLU A 85 -14.04 -2.69 21.17
N GLY A 86 -14.38 -1.40 21.14
CA GLY A 86 -14.15 -0.48 22.25
C GLY A 86 -14.10 0.98 21.81
N VAL A 87 -14.35 1.89 22.76
CA VAL A 87 -14.32 3.33 22.51
C VAL A 87 -12.90 3.82 22.20
N ASP A 88 -11.91 3.30 22.95
CA ASP A 88 -10.50 3.57 22.72
C ASP A 88 -9.83 2.35 22.07
N LYS A 89 -9.74 2.39 20.74
CA LYS A 89 -9.16 1.32 19.93
C LYS A 89 -7.69 1.04 20.31
N LEU A 90 -6.92 2.06 20.67
CA LEU A 90 -5.50 1.88 21.01
C LEU A 90 -5.36 1.14 22.34
N LYS A 91 -6.15 1.51 23.35
CA LYS A 91 -6.17 0.82 24.63
C LYS A 91 -6.52 -0.65 24.49
N VAL A 92 -7.54 -0.97 23.71
CA VAL A 92 -7.97 -2.35 23.45
C VAL A 92 -6.87 -3.15 22.75
N LEU A 93 -6.22 -2.58 21.74
CA LEU A 93 -5.10 -3.24 21.06
C LEU A 93 -3.94 -3.56 22.02
N ILE A 94 -3.59 -2.64 22.92
CA ILE A 94 -2.52 -2.85 23.91
C ILE A 94 -2.92 -3.94 24.91
N GLN A 95 -4.16 -3.91 25.41
CA GLN A 95 -4.68 -4.91 26.34
C GLN A 95 -4.69 -6.30 25.71
N ASN A 96 -5.17 -6.42 24.47
CA ASN A 96 -5.16 -7.67 23.74
C ASN A 96 -3.73 -8.18 23.52
N ALA A 97 -2.80 -7.31 23.13
CA ALA A 97 -1.40 -7.69 22.99
C ALA A 97 -0.80 -8.22 24.30
N ALA A 98 -1.07 -7.56 25.43
CA ALA A 98 -0.58 -7.96 26.75
C ALA A 98 -1.05 -9.37 27.16
N LEU A 99 -2.25 -9.80 26.76
CA LEU A 99 -2.76 -11.15 27.02
C LEU A 99 -1.99 -12.24 26.26
N TYR A 100 -1.39 -11.90 25.12
CA TYR A 100 -0.64 -12.85 24.27
C TYR A 100 0.86 -12.89 24.58
N VAL A 101 1.40 -11.95 25.35
CA VAL A 101 2.80 -11.99 25.80
C VAL A 101 2.90 -13.03 26.92
N LYS A 102 3.44 -14.21 26.59
CA LYS A 102 3.79 -15.29 27.51
C LYS A 102 5.22 -15.15 28.01
#